data_AF-A0AAA9T9Q5-F1
#
_entry.id   AF-A0AAA9T9Q5-F1
#
_cell.length_a   1.000
_cell.length_b   1.000
_cell.length_c   1.000
_cell.angle_alpha   90.00
_cell.angle_beta   90.00
_cell.angle_gamma   90.00
#
_symmetry.space_group_name_H-M   'P 1'
#
loop_
_entity.id
_entity.type
_entity.pdbx_description
1 polymer ?
#
loop_
_entity_poly.entity_id
_entity_poly.type
_entity_poly.pdbx_seq_one_letter_code
_entity_poly.pdbx_strand_id
1 'polypeptide(L)'
;MEGGDGGVSMAGRGAPGSGAAAATVRELLQDECYSDFLNEDFDVKTYTSQSIHQAVIAEQLAKLAQGISQLDKELHLQVVARHEDLLAQATGIESLEGVLQMMQTRIGALQGAVDRMKAKIIEPYNKIVARTAQLARLQVACDLLRRIIRILYLSKRLQGQLQGGSREITKAAQSLNELETAYAVRQMVMSSFFFIKAQIMCYSKISEASRLHHSPLYSWTVLALIIRRAKRFGVNVLMLII
;
A
#
# COMPACT_ATOMS: atom_id res chain seq x y z
N MET A 1 13.73 -19.02 -32.92
CA MET A 1 15.14 -18.59 -32.96
C MET A 1 15.43 -17.95 -31.61
N GLU A 2 16.29 -18.63 -30.84
CA GLU A 2 17.08 -18.17 -29.68
C GLU A 2 16.29 -17.63 -28.46
N GLY A 3 16.49 -18.08 -27.23
CA GLY A 3 17.60 -18.82 -26.61
C GLY A 3 18.03 -18.07 -25.32
N GLY A 4 18.27 -18.80 -24.23
CA GLY A 4 18.83 -18.30 -22.96
C GLY A 4 17.79 -18.30 -21.83
N ASP A 5 17.65 -19.32 -20.98
CA ASP A 5 18.65 -20.09 -20.21
C ASP A 5 19.60 -19.21 -19.37
N GLY A 6 19.66 -19.50 -18.07
CA GLY A 6 20.40 -18.71 -17.10
C GLY A 6 19.85 -18.69 -15.67
N GLY A 7 19.21 -19.77 -15.24
CA GLY A 7 18.98 -20.02 -13.80
C GLY A 7 20.31 -20.39 -13.14
N VAL A 8 21.13 -19.39 -12.79
CA VAL A 8 22.36 -19.63 -12.02
C VAL A 8 21.96 -19.78 -10.55
N SER A 9 21.71 -21.02 -10.15
CA SER A 9 21.81 -21.42 -8.75
C SER A 9 23.24 -21.20 -8.31
N MET A 10 23.51 -20.06 -7.66
CA MET A 10 24.77 -19.85 -6.96
C MET A 10 24.72 -20.69 -5.67
N ALA A 11 24.96 -21.98 -5.84
CA ALA A 11 25.40 -22.82 -4.74
C ALA A 11 26.68 -22.17 -4.22
N GLY A 12 26.62 -21.62 -3.01
CA GLY A 12 27.78 -21.20 -2.24
C GLY A 12 28.65 -22.42 -2.00
N ARG A 13 29.47 -22.73 -3.00
CA ARG A 13 30.46 -23.78 -2.97
C ARG A 13 31.60 -23.20 -2.14
N GLY A 14 31.50 -23.34 -0.82
CA GLY A 14 32.55 -22.95 0.11
C GLY A 14 33.88 -23.47 -0.43
N ALA A 15 34.76 -22.54 -0.78
CA ALA A 15 36.04 -22.84 -1.39
C ALA A 15 36.79 -23.85 -0.49
N PRO A 16 37.15 -25.06 -1.00
CA PRO A 16 37.80 -26.10 -0.21
C PRO A 16 39.18 -25.70 0.33
N GLY A 17 39.74 -24.55 -0.08
CA GLY A 17 41.01 -24.03 0.43
C GLY A 17 40.94 -23.28 1.76
N SER A 18 39.77 -22.72 2.12
CA SER A 18 39.67 -21.84 3.31
C SER A 18 39.75 -22.61 4.63
N GLY A 19 39.15 -23.80 4.69
CA GLY A 19 39.24 -24.68 5.86
C GLY A 19 40.60 -25.35 6.00
N ALA A 20 41.26 -25.65 4.88
CA ALA A 20 42.59 -26.27 4.87
C ALA A 20 43.68 -25.28 5.31
N ALA A 21 43.65 -24.05 4.81
CA ALA A 21 44.64 -23.02 5.16
C ALA A 21 44.52 -22.50 6.62
N ALA A 22 43.30 -22.41 7.14
CA ALA A 22 43.09 -22.10 8.56
C ALA A 22 43.51 -23.27 9.48
N ALA A 23 43.45 -24.50 8.97
CA ALA A 23 43.94 -25.68 9.67
C ALA A 23 45.47 -25.73 9.68
N THR A 24 46.15 -25.39 8.57
CA THR A 24 47.62 -25.36 8.48
C THR A 24 48.26 -24.28 9.34
N VAL A 25 47.69 -23.07 9.40
CA VAL A 25 48.18 -22.02 10.33
C VAL A 25 47.98 -22.45 11.78
N ARG A 26 46.85 -23.10 12.09
CA ARG A 26 46.58 -23.60 13.44
C ARG A 26 47.51 -24.76 13.82
N GLU A 27 47.86 -25.61 12.87
CA GLU A 27 48.83 -26.71 13.03
C GLU A 27 50.26 -26.17 13.22
N LEU A 28 50.65 -25.12 12.48
CA LEU A 28 51.91 -24.42 12.68
C LEU A 28 52.02 -23.82 14.09
N LEU A 29 50.95 -23.21 14.59
CA LEU A 29 50.91 -22.58 15.92
C LEU A 29 50.74 -23.58 17.08
N GLN A 30 50.48 -24.86 16.79
CA GLN A 30 50.42 -25.95 17.77
C GLN A 30 51.79 -26.59 18.03
N ASP A 31 52.82 -26.25 17.25
CA ASP A 31 54.18 -26.71 17.50
C ASP A 31 54.67 -26.15 18.86
N GLU A 32 55.22 -27.03 19.72
CA GLU A 32 55.63 -26.66 21.07
C GLU A 32 56.64 -25.50 21.08
N CYS A 33 57.42 -25.35 19.99
CA CYS A 33 58.38 -24.25 19.86
C CYS A 33 57.74 -22.86 19.72
N TYR A 34 56.45 -22.76 19.37
CA TYR A 34 55.73 -21.47 19.26
C TYR A 34 54.78 -21.22 20.43
N SER A 35 54.51 -22.22 21.27
CA SER A 35 53.59 -22.13 22.40
C SER A 35 53.96 -21.03 23.40
N ASP A 36 55.27 -20.85 23.65
CA ASP A 36 55.80 -19.80 24.53
C ASP A 36 55.42 -18.40 24.04
N PHE A 37 55.37 -18.18 22.72
CA PHE A 37 55.02 -16.89 22.11
C PHE A 37 53.51 -16.60 22.11
N LEU A 38 52.67 -17.60 22.37
CA LEU A 38 51.21 -17.46 22.42
C LEU A 38 50.69 -17.11 23.82
N ASN A 39 51.56 -17.15 24.84
CA ASN A 39 51.21 -16.81 26.21
C ASN A 39 51.06 -15.28 26.38
N GLU A 40 50.02 -14.84 27.09
CA GLU A 40 49.75 -13.41 27.32
C GLU A 40 50.84 -12.72 28.15
N ASP A 41 51.56 -13.47 28.99
CA ASP A 41 52.66 -12.99 29.86
C ASP A 41 54.05 -13.22 29.26
N PHE A 42 54.17 -13.39 27.94
CA PHE A 42 55.45 -13.64 27.30
C PHE A 42 56.47 -12.51 27.56
N ASP A 43 57.52 -12.81 28.32
CA ASP A 43 58.62 -11.88 28.57
C ASP A 43 59.84 -12.24 27.71
N VAL A 44 60.11 -11.35 26.75
CA VAL A 44 61.25 -11.44 25.84
C VAL A 44 62.57 -11.56 26.60
N LYS A 45 62.71 -10.91 27.77
CA LYS A 45 63.98 -10.85 28.51
C LYS A 45 64.31 -12.19 29.17
N THR A 46 63.34 -12.83 29.81
CA THR A 46 63.51 -14.16 30.42
C THR A 46 63.71 -15.23 29.35
N TYR A 47 62.94 -15.18 28.26
CA TYR A 47 63.10 -16.09 27.12
C TYR A 47 64.47 -15.99 26.45
N THR A 48 64.96 -14.76 26.22
CA THR A 48 66.28 -14.51 25.62
C THR A 48 67.41 -14.95 26.56
N SER A 49 67.29 -14.66 27.87
CA SER A 49 68.26 -15.08 28.87
C SER A 49 68.35 -16.62 28.95
N GLN A 50 67.21 -17.32 28.96
CA GLN A 50 67.15 -18.78 28.99
C GLN A 50 67.72 -19.41 27.71
N SER A 51 67.44 -18.82 26.55
CA SER A 51 67.99 -19.25 25.26
C SER A 51 69.50 -19.03 25.14
N ILE A 52 70.03 -17.95 25.74
CA ILE A 52 71.47 -17.69 25.86
C ILE A 52 72.13 -18.72 26.78
N HIS A 53 71.52 -18.99 27.93
CA HIS A 53 72.04 -19.97 28.90
C HIS A 53 72.08 -21.39 28.35
N GLN A 54 71.12 -21.76 27.51
CA GLN A 54 71.08 -23.07 26.85
C GLN A 54 71.96 -23.13 25.58
N ALA A 55 72.56 -22.01 25.15
CA ALA A 55 73.37 -21.87 23.93
C ALA A 55 72.65 -22.24 22.61
N VAL A 56 71.31 -22.13 22.58
CA VAL A 56 70.46 -22.57 21.44
C VAL A 56 70.00 -21.38 20.56
N ILE A 57 70.54 -20.18 20.78
CA ILE A 57 70.08 -18.93 20.15
C ILE A 57 70.02 -19.03 18.62
N ALA A 58 71.06 -19.55 17.98
CA ALA A 58 71.13 -19.58 16.52
C ALA A 58 70.08 -20.51 15.91
N GLU A 59 69.77 -21.63 16.58
CA GLU A 59 68.76 -22.58 16.15
C GLU A 59 67.34 -22.02 16.36
N GLN A 60 67.08 -21.34 17.49
CA GLN A 60 65.78 -20.70 17.74
C GLN A 60 65.51 -19.55 16.78
N LEU A 61 66.54 -18.76 16.43
CA LEU A 61 66.42 -17.66 15.47
C LEU A 61 66.18 -18.18 14.05
N ALA A 62 66.81 -19.30 13.68
CA ALA A 62 66.56 -19.99 12.41
C ALA A 62 65.13 -20.54 12.34
N LYS A 63 64.63 -21.18 13.41
CA LYS A 63 63.25 -21.68 13.51
C LYS A 63 62.23 -20.55 13.42
N LEU A 64 62.45 -19.43 14.12
CA LEU A 64 61.58 -18.26 14.04
C LEU A 64 61.54 -17.64 12.64
N ALA A 65 62.70 -17.48 11.99
CA ALA A 65 62.78 -16.99 10.62
C ALA A 65 62.06 -17.91 9.62
N GLN A 66 62.15 -19.23 9.83
CA GLN A 66 61.41 -20.23 9.07
C GLN A 66 59.90 -20.13 9.32
N GLY A 67 59.46 -20.01 10.57
CA GLY A 67 58.06 -19.85 10.95
C GLY A 67 57.44 -18.58 10.37
N ILE A 68 58.15 -17.45 10.41
CA ILE A 68 57.73 -16.18 9.78
C ILE A 68 57.56 -16.36 8.27
N SER A 69 58.53 -17.01 7.60
CA SER A 69 58.46 -17.22 6.15
C SER A 69 57.31 -18.16 5.75
N GLN A 70 57.01 -19.15 6.59
CA GLN A 70 55.88 -20.07 6.38
C GLN A 70 54.54 -19.37 6.61
N LEU A 71 54.43 -18.55 7.66
CA LEU A 71 53.24 -17.76 7.94
C LEU A 71 52.98 -16.73 6.84
N ASP A 72 54.02 -16.06 6.34
CA ASP A 72 53.93 -15.11 5.23
C ASP A 72 53.41 -15.77 3.95
N LYS A 73 53.94 -16.96 3.63
CA LYS A 73 53.49 -17.75 2.48
C LYS A 73 52.02 -18.17 2.63
N GLU A 74 51.63 -18.65 3.80
CA GLU A 74 50.26 -19.10 4.05
C GLU A 74 49.27 -17.93 4.08
N LEU A 75 49.67 -16.80 4.64
CA LEU A 75 48.90 -15.56 4.62
C LEU A 75 48.69 -15.09 3.19
N HIS A 76 49.73 -15.09 2.36
CA HIS A 76 49.62 -14.74 0.95
C HIS A 76 48.66 -15.68 0.19
N LEU A 77 48.73 -16.99 0.44
CA LEU A 77 47.81 -17.95 -0.16
C LEU A 77 46.36 -17.73 0.28
N GLN A 78 46.11 -17.43 1.56
CA GLN A 78 44.76 -17.13 2.06
C GLN A 78 44.20 -15.84 1.47
N VAL A 79 45.05 -14.83 1.37
CA VAL A 79 44.78 -13.53 0.77
C VAL A 79 44.35 -13.78 -0.69
N VAL A 80 45.23 -14.37 -1.51
CA VAL A 80 44.93 -14.71 -2.92
C VAL A 80 43.68 -15.56 -3.09
N ALA A 81 43.49 -16.59 -2.25
CA ALA A 81 42.34 -17.49 -2.36
C ALA A 81 41.00 -16.81 -2.07
N ARG A 82 40.95 -15.79 -1.20
CA ARG A 82 39.71 -15.10 -0.82
C ARG A 82 39.40 -13.86 -1.65
N HIS A 83 40.36 -13.33 -2.41
CA HIS A 83 40.17 -12.10 -3.18
C HIS A 83 39.14 -12.23 -4.30
N GLU A 84 39.15 -13.37 -5.00
CA GLU A 84 38.15 -13.67 -6.04
C GLU A 84 36.73 -13.72 -5.46
N ASP A 85 36.55 -14.35 -4.29
CA ASP A 85 35.25 -14.42 -3.62
C ASP A 85 34.76 -13.04 -3.14
N LEU A 86 35.65 -12.22 -2.57
CA LEU A 86 35.35 -10.86 -2.13
C LEU A 86 35.01 -9.94 -3.31
N LEU A 87 35.73 -10.05 -4.43
CA LEU A 87 35.44 -9.33 -5.67
C LEU A 87 34.10 -9.76 -6.26
N ALA A 88 33.85 -11.07 -6.33
CA ALA A 88 32.57 -11.60 -6.80
C ALA A 88 31.39 -11.12 -5.94
N GLN A 89 31.57 -11.05 -4.62
CA GLN A 89 30.57 -10.48 -3.71
C GLN A 89 30.37 -8.98 -3.96
N ALA A 90 31.44 -8.20 -4.13
CA ALA A 90 31.35 -6.78 -4.42
C ALA A 90 30.63 -6.50 -5.75
N THR A 91 30.96 -7.23 -6.81
CA THR A 91 30.27 -7.14 -8.11
C THR A 91 28.82 -7.61 -8.00
N GLY A 92 28.54 -8.61 -7.17
CA GLY A 92 27.17 -9.05 -6.86
C GLY A 92 26.34 -7.92 -6.22
N ILE A 93 26.91 -7.20 -5.26
CA ILE A 93 26.26 -6.05 -4.61
C ILE A 93 25.99 -4.92 -5.61
N GLU A 94 26.96 -4.58 -6.46
CA GLU A 94 26.80 -3.56 -7.50
C GLU A 94 25.67 -3.92 -8.49
N SER A 95 25.58 -5.19 -8.89
CA SER A 95 24.49 -5.67 -9.76
C SER A 95 23.11 -5.50 -9.09
N LEU A 96 23.02 -5.77 -7.79
CA LEU A 96 21.78 -5.65 -7.03
C LEU A 96 21.38 -4.18 -6.87
N GLU A 97 22.33 -3.28 -6.66
CA GLU A 97 22.10 -1.83 -6.69
C GLU A 97 21.49 -1.38 -8.03
N GLY A 98 22.01 -1.90 -9.15
CA GLY A 98 21.43 -1.64 -10.47
C GLY A 98 19.97 -2.10 -10.59
N VAL A 99 19.63 -3.29 -10.07
CA VAL A 99 18.25 -3.80 -10.05
C VAL A 99 17.36 -2.95 -9.16
N LEU A 100 17.83 -2.54 -7.97
CA LEU A 100 17.09 -1.68 -7.05
C LEU A 100 16.80 -0.31 -7.67
N GLN A 101 17.77 0.28 -8.37
CA GLN A 101 17.60 1.55 -9.07
C GLN A 101 16.55 1.43 -10.20
N MET A 102 16.55 0.30 -10.92
CA MET A 102 15.55 0.02 -11.95
C MET A 102 14.15 -0.15 -11.31
N MET A 103 14.06 -0.84 -10.19
CA MET A 103 12.81 -1.02 -9.45
C MET A 103 12.26 0.33 -8.96
N GLN A 104 13.12 1.19 -8.38
CA GLN A 104 12.74 2.52 -7.94
C GLN A 104 12.19 3.38 -9.08
N THR A 105 12.83 3.32 -10.26
CA THR A 105 12.37 4.02 -11.46
C THR A 105 10.99 3.52 -11.90
N ARG A 106 10.77 2.20 -11.91
CA ARG A 106 9.48 1.58 -12.27
C ARG A 106 8.37 1.94 -11.28
N ILE A 107 8.68 1.97 -9.98
CA ILE A 107 7.74 2.40 -8.93
C ILE A 107 7.35 3.86 -9.16
N GLY A 108 8.31 4.74 -9.46
CA GLY A 108 8.03 6.14 -9.80
C GLY A 108 7.10 6.28 -11.02
N ALA A 109 7.35 5.50 -12.08
CA ALA A 109 6.48 5.49 -13.26
C ALA A 109 5.05 5.00 -12.95
N LEU A 110 4.93 3.96 -12.13
CA LEU A 110 3.63 3.42 -11.69
C LEU A 110 2.87 4.44 -10.83
N GLN A 111 3.56 5.10 -9.89
CA GLN A 111 2.98 6.15 -9.06
C GLN A 111 2.41 7.27 -9.94
N GLY A 112 3.18 7.73 -10.93
CA GLY A 112 2.70 8.72 -11.89
C GLY A 112 1.51 8.25 -12.74
N ALA A 113 1.44 6.96 -13.09
CA ALA A 113 0.29 6.39 -13.79
C ALA A 113 -0.97 6.37 -12.92
N VAL A 114 -0.84 6.01 -11.65
CA VAL A 114 -1.93 6.02 -10.66
C VAL A 114 -2.44 7.45 -10.46
N ASP A 115 -1.57 8.44 -10.35
CA ASP A 115 -1.99 9.83 -10.16
C ASP A 115 -2.72 10.39 -11.40
N ARG A 116 -2.26 10.03 -12.61
CA ARG A 116 -3.01 10.33 -13.85
C ARG A 116 -4.37 9.65 -13.89
N MET A 117 -4.47 8.39 -13.43
CA MET A 117 -5.76 7.69 -13.34
C MET A 117 -6.70 8.35 -12.34
N LYS A 118 -6.19 8.74 -11.16
CA LYS A 118 -6.97 9.48 -10.15
C LYS A 118 -7.52 10.77 -10.75
N ALA A 119 -6.71 11.55 -11.45
CA ALA A 119 -7.15 12.77 -12.12
C ALA A 119 -8.27 12.48 -13.15
N LYS A 120 -8.11 11.44 -13.97
CA LYS A 120 -9.11 10.99 -14.96
C LYS A 120 -10.41 10.44 -14.36
N ILE A 121 -10.48 10.17 -13.06
CA ILE A 121 -11.67 9.61 -12.40
C ILE A 121 -12.32 10.62 -11.46
N ILE A 122 -11.54 11.25 -10.58
CA ILE A 122 -12.05 12.12 -9.52
C ILE A 122 -12.62 13.40 -10.10
N GLU A 123 -11.94 14.01 -11.07
CA GLU A 123 -12.41 15.26 -11.68
C GLU A 123 -13.74 15.09 -12.44
N PRO A 124 -13.91 14.10 -13.34
CA PRO A 124 -15.21 13.87 -13.97
C PRO A 124 -16.29 13.44 -12.98
N TYR A 125 -15.95 12.66 -11.94
CA TYR A 125 -16.89 12.34 -10.87
C TYR A 125 -17.44 13.61 -10.20
N ASN A 126 -16.57 14.54 -9.81
CA ASN A 126 -16.98 15.81 -9.21
C ASN A 126 -17.85 16.64 -10.17
N LYS A 127 -17.53 16.65 -11.47
CA LYS A 127 -18.36 17.30 -12.51
C LYS A 127 -19.75 16.67 -12.60
N ILE A 128 -19.85 15.34 -12.54
CA ILE A 128 -21.14 14.62 -12.56
C ILE A 128 -21.96 14.95 -11.32
N VAL A 129 -21.35 14.94 -10.13
CA VAL A 129 -22.04 15.28 -8.87
C VAL A 129 -22.58 16.71 -8.92
N ALA A 130 -21.78 17.67 -9.39
CA ALA A 130 -22.20 19.07 -9.52
C ALA A 130 -23.36 19.23 -10.52
N ARG A 131 -23.26 18.61 -11.70
CA ARG A 131 -24.33 18.65 -12.73
C ARG A 131 -25.60 17.97 -12.25
N THR A 132 -25.49 16.88 -11.50
CA THR A 132 -26.65 16.17 -10.93
C THR A 132 -27.36 17.04 -9.88
N ALA A 133 -26.61 17.77 -9.06
CA ALA A 133 -27.17 18.73 -8.13
C ALA A 133 -27.88 19.90 -8.84
N GLN A 134 -27.29 20.42 -9.92
CA GLN A 134 -27.91 21.44 -10.76
C GLN A 134 -29.20 20.95 -11.40
N LEU A 135 -29.20 19.74 -11.98
CA LEU A 135 -30.38 19.14 -12.59
C LEU A 135 -31.51 18.97 -11.57
N ALA A 136 -31.19 18.51 -10.34
CA ALA A 136 -32.19 18.39 -9.28
C ALA A 136 -32.82 19.74 -8.90
N ARG A 137 -32.01 20.82 -8.86
CA ARG A 137 -32.54 22.18 -8.61
C ARG A 137 -33.42 22.65 -9.76
N LEU A 138 -33.03 22.37 -11.01
CA LEU A 138 -33.82 22.73 -12.20
C LEU A 138 -35.15 21.98 -12.23
N GLN A 139 -35.16 20.68 -11.90
CA GLN A 139 -36.39 19.89 -11.79
C GLN A 139 -37.36 20.50 -10.77
N VAL A 140 -36.86 20.89 -9.59
CA VAL A 140 -37.66 21.58 -8.58
C VAL A 140 -38.24 22.89 -9.12
N ALA A 141 -37.42 23.69 -9.81
CA ALA A 141 -37.87 24.94 -10.43
C ALA A 141 -38.93 24.71 -11.52
N CYS A 142 -38.72 23.75 -12.42
CA CYS A 142 -39.69 23.38 -13.46
C CYS A 142 -41.03 22.93 -12.87
N ASP A 143 -40.99 22.14 -11.78
CA ASP A 143 -42.22 21.72 -11.13
C ASP A 143 -42.94 22.87 -10.42
N LEU A 144 -42.20 23.80 -9.82
CA LEU A 144 -42.78 25.03 -9.27
C LEU A 144 -43.48 25.83 -10.37
N LEU A 145 -42.85 25.97 -11.54
CA LEU A 145 -43.46 26.63 -12.70
C LEU A 145 -44.74 25.93 -13.17
N ARG A 146 -44.72 24.60 -13.34
CA ARG A 146 -45.93 23.83 -13.70
C ARG A 146 -47.05 24.02 -12.67
N ARG A 147 -46.71 24.06 -11.38
CA ARG A 147 -47.67 24.32 -10.30
C ARG A 147 -48.26 25.72 -10.40
N ILE A 148 -47.43 26.73 -10.62
CA ILE A 148 -47.90 28.12 -10.81
C ILE A 148 -48.85 28.20 -12.01
N ILE A 149 -48.50 27.60 -13.16
CA ILE A 149 -49.37 27.59 -14.35
C ILE A 149 -50.73 26.93 -14.05
N ARG A 150 -50.73 25.77 -13.36
CA ARG A 150 -51.97 25.07 -13.01
C ARG A 150 -52.83 25.86 -12.04
N ILE A 151 -52.24 26.50 -11.04
CA ILE A 151 -52.94 27.39 -10.12
C ILE A 151 -53.54 28.56 -10.88
N LEU A 152 -52.76 29.25 -11.71
CA LEU A 152 -53.23 30.39 -12.51
C LEU A 152 -54.41 30.00 -13.42
N TYR A 153 -54.36 28.83 -14.05
CA TYR A 153 -55.45 28.31 -14.87
C TYR A 153 -56.72 28.07 -14.04
N LEU A 154 -56.60 27.35 -12.92
CA LEU A 154 -57.74 27.06 -12.04
C LEU A 154 -58.31 28.32 -11.39
N SER A 155 -57.47 29.29 -11.00
CA SER A 155 -57.89 30.58 -10.47
C SER A 155 -58.69 31.40 -11.50
N LYS A 156 -58.25 31.44 -12.76
CA LYS A 156 -59.00 32.10 -13.84
C LYS A 156 -60.35 31.40 -14.09
N ARG A 157 -60.36 30.07 -14.10
CA ARG A 157 -61.59 29.27 -14.26
C ARG A 157 -62.56 29.53 -13.11
N LEU A 158 -62.06 29.54 -11.87
CA LEU A 158 -62.85 29.82 -10.67
C LEU A 158 -63.45 31.23 -10.69
N GLN A 159 -62.66 32.24 -11.08
CA GLN A 159 -63.17 33.61 -11.25
C GLN A 159 -64.31 33.67 -12.27
N GLY A 160 -64.19 32.97 -13.41
CA GLY A 160 -65.28 32.87 -14.38
C GLY A 160 -66.53 32.18 -13.83
N GLN A 161 -66.37 31.10 -13.05
CA GLN A 161 -67.47 30.38 -12.42
C GLN A 161 -68.17 31.23 -11.34
N LEU A 162 -67.43 32.02 -10.58
CA LEU A 162 -67.99 32.92 -9.56
C LEU A 162 -68.78 34.09 -10.18
N GLN A 163 -68.38 34.59 -11.35
CA GLN A 163 -69.13 35.60 -12.10
C GLN A 163 -70.45 35.07 -12.68
N GLY A 164 -70.59 33.74 -12.84
CA GLY A 164 -71.82 33.07 -13.25
C GLY A 164 -72.91 32.99 -12.17
N GLY A 165 -72.66 33.49 -10.96
CA GLY A 165 -73.64 33.58 -9.87
C GLY A 165 -74.00 32.24 -9.22
N SER A 166 -75.16 32.20 -8.54
CA SER A 166 -75.61 31.06 -7.68
C SER A 166 -75.61 29.69 -8.38
N ARG A 167 -75.80 29.67 -9.70
CA ARG A 167 -75.95 28.44 -10.50
C ARG A 167 -74.64 27.68 -10.74
N GLU A 168 -73.48 28.31 -10.54
CA GLU A 168 -72.15 27.73 -10.80
C GLU A 168 -71.38 27.39 -9.51
N ILE A 169 -71.96 27.60 -8.32
CA ILE A 169 -71.30 27.41 -7.01
C ILE A 169 -70.78 25.98 -6.82
N THR A 170 -71.53 24.96 -7.24
CA THR A 170 -71.09 23.56 -7.14
C THR A 170 -69.86 23.26 -8.01
N LYS A 171 -69.77 23.88 -9.19
CA LYS A 171 -68.61 23.74 -10.09
C LYS A 171 -67.39 24.53 -9.57
N ALA A 172 -67.63 25.67 -8.92
CA ALA A 172 -66.60 26.43 -8.23
C ALA A 172 -66.00 25.63 -7.05
N ALA A 173 -66.84 24.95 -6.26
CA ALA A 173 -66.39 24.08 -5.17
C ALA A 173 -65.55 22.89 -5.67
N GLN A 174 -65.93 22.29 -6.80
CA GLN A 174 -65.14 21.22 -7.44
C GLN A 174 -63.77 21.73 -7.92
N SER A 175 -63.72 22.91 -8.56
CA SER A 175 -62.46 23.56 -8.93
C SER A 175 -61.55 23.84 -7.74
N LEU A 176 -62.12 24.12 -6.56
CA LEU A 176 -61.37 24.31 -5.31
C LEU A 176 -60.79 22.99 -4.77
N ASN A 177 -61.57 21.90 -4.79
CA ASN A 177 -61.13 20.57 -4.38
C ASN A 177 -60.03 20.01 -5.32
N GLU A 178 -60.11 20.29 -6.62
CA GLU A 178 -59.04 19.99 -7.59
C GLU A 178 -57.74 20.77 -7.30
N LEU A 179 -57.87 21.99 -6.75
CA LEU A 179 -56.73 22.79 -6.29
C LEU A 179 -56.08 22.15 -5.05
N GLU A 180 -56.90 21.75 -4.07
CA GLU A 180 -56.48 21.09 -2.82
C GLU A 180 -55.76 19.76 -3.09
N THR A 181 -56.34 18.91 -3.92
CA THR A 181 -55.75 17.62 -4.31
C THR A 181 -54.46 17.78 -5.11
N ALA A 182 -54.33 18.81 -5.95
CA ALA A 182 -53.08 19.14 -6.65
C ALA A 182 -51.93 19.52 -5.70
N TYR A 183 -52.23 19.98 -4.48
CA TYR A 183 -51.25 20.20 -3.42
C TYR A 183 -50.90 18.90 -2.66
N ALA A 184 -51.89 18.02 -2.42
CA ALA A 184 -51.74 16.82 -1.60
C ALA A 184 -50.95 15.67 -2.27
N VAL A 185 -51.18 15.40 -3.57
CA VAL A 185 -50.53 14.29 -4.31
C VAL A 185 -48.99 14.44 -4.33
N ARG A 186 -48.47 15.65 -4.09
CA ARG A 186 -47.03 15.95 -4.15
C ARG A 186 -46.22 15.50 -2.92
N GLN A 187 -46.82 15.40 -1.72
CA GLN A 187 -46.12 14.88 -0.54
C GLN A 187 -45.64 13.43 -0.76
N MET A 188 -46.42 12.68 -1.54
CA MET A 188 -46.20 11.27 -1.81
C MET A 188 -45.08 11.03 -2.85
N VAL A 189 -45.12 11.72 -4.00
CA VAL A 189 -44.12 11.55 -5.07
C VAL A 189 -42.76 12.16 -4.69
N MET A 190 -42.75 13.28 -3.96
CA MET A 190 -41.50 13.81 -3.42
C MET A 190 -40.89 12.89 -2.37
N SER A 191 -41.70 12.23 -1.53
CA SER A 191 -41.19 11.21 -0.61
C SER A 191 -40.56 10.04 -1.36
N SER A 192 -41.19 9.54 -2.43
CA SER A 192 -40.63 8.46 -3.25
C SER A 192 -39.30 8.85 -3.91
N PHE A 193 -39.17 10.07 -4.44
CA PHE A 193 -37.92 10.54 -5.04
C PHE A 193 -36.82 10.81 -4.00
N PHE A 194 -37.18 11.38 -2.83
CA PHE A 194 -36.23 11.56 -1.72
C PHE A 194 -35.75 10.21 -1.18
N PHE A 195 -36.64 9.21 -1.13
CA PHE A 195 -36.34 7.85 -0.73
C PHE A 195 -35.34 7.18 -1.70
N ILE A 196 -35.57 7.31 -3.01
CA ILE A 196 -34.65 6.80 -4.03
C ILE A 196 -33.29 7.51 -3.96
N LYS A 197 -33.28 8.83 -3.75
CA LYS A 197 -32.04 9.61 -3.59
C LYS A 197 -31.27 9.22 -2.30
N ALA A 198 -31.98 8.94 -1.22
CA ALA A 198 -31.40 8.45 0.03
C ALA A 198 -30.81 7.04 -0.14
N GLN A 199 -31.51 6.16 -0.86
CA GLN A 199 -31.02 4.83 -1.24
C GLN A 199 -29.72 4.92 -2.04
N ILE A 200 -29.68 5.74 -3.10
CA ILE A 200 -28.48 5.92 -3.95
C ILE A 200 -27.30 6.47 -3.14
N MET A 201 -27.55 7.46 -2.26
CA MET A 201 -26.52 8.01 -1.38
C MET A 201 -25.97 6.96 -0.39
N CYS A 202 -26.86 6.11 0.15
CA CYS A 202 -26.47 5.05 1.07
C CYS A 202 -25.58 4.00 0.37
N TYR A 203 -25.98 3.57 -0.84
CA TYR A 203 -25.17 2.67 -1.67
C TYR A 203 -23.79 3.25 -2.01
N SER A 204 -23.70 4.54 -2.35
CA SER A 204 -22.43 5.20 -2.62
C SER A 204 -21.50 5.21 -1.39
N LYS A 205 -22.04 5.51 -0.21
CA LYS A 205 -21.29 5.52 1.06
C LYS A 205 -20.82 4.13 1.46
N ILE A 206 -21.63 3.10 1.20
CA ILE A 206 -21.28 1.68 1.42
C ILE A 206 -20.14 1.26 0.48
N SER A 207 -20.23 1.60 -0.82
CA SER A 207 -19.17 1.33 -1.80
C SER A 207 -17.83 2.02 -1.46
N GLU A 208 -17.90 3.20 -0.84
CA GLU A 208 -16.73 3.95 -0.37
C GLU A 208 -16.12 3.30 0.90
N ALA A 209 -16.96 2.81 1.82
CA ALA A 209 -16.53 2.06 3.01
C ALA A 209 -15.89 0.71 2.66
N SER A 210 -16.40 -0.02 1.66
CA SER A 210 -15.81 -1.29 1.20
C SER A 210 -14.41 -1.12 0.58
N ARG A 211 -14.06 0.06 0.08
CA ARG A 211 -12.72 0.36 -0.47
C ARG A 211 -11.65 0.66 0.60
N LEU A 212 -12.06 0.98 1.83
CA LEU A 212 -11.16 1.30 2.94
C LEU A 212 -10.76 0.07 3.79
N HIS A 213 -10.82 -1.13 3.21
CA HIS A 213 -10.59 -2.39 3.91
C HIS A 213 -9.12 -2.58 4.35
N HIS A 214 -8.77 -1.98 5.49
CA HIS A 214 -7.54 -2.27 6.24
C HIS A 214 -7.77 -2.12 7.75
N SER A 215 -8.73 -2.87 8.33
CA SER A 215 -8.78 -3.23 9.77
C SER A 215 -10.04 -4.05 10.11
N PRO A 216 -9.91 -5.25 10.71
CA PRO A 216 -11.05 -6.15 10.96
C PRO A 216 -11.99 -5.71 12.11
N LEU A 217 -11.56 -4.79 12.99
CA LEU A 217 -12.34 -4.36 14.16
C LEU A 217 -13.24 -3.13 13.93
N TYR A 218 -12.91 -2.29 12.93
CA TYR A 218 -13.76 -1.15 12.52
C TYR A 218 -14.90 -1.56 11.57
N SER A 219 -14.81 -2.75 10.97
CA SER A 219 -15.78 -3.26 10.00
C SER A 219 -17.15 -3.51 10.64
N TRP A 220 -17.21 -4.18 11.79
CA TRP A 220 -18.47 -4.60 12.40
C TRP A 220 -19.27 -3.46 13.05
N THR A 221 -18.59 -2.44 13.60
CA THR A 221 -19.27 -1.26 14.19
C THR A 221 -19.83 -0.36 13.10
N VAL A 222 -19.10 -0.16 12.01
CA VAL A 222 -19.56 0.58 10.83
C VAL A 222 -20.70 -0.17 10.14
N LEU A 223 -20.57 -1.49 9.96
CA LEU A 223 -21.64 -2.33 9.41
C LEU A 223 -22.90 -2.29 10.29
N ALA A 224 -22.77 -2.39 11.62
CA ALA A 224 -23.89 -2.28 12.54
C ALA A 224 -24.55 -0.88 12.53
N LEU A 225 -23.78 0.18 12.36
CA LEU A 225 -24.29 1.54 12.22
C LEU A 225 -25.03 1.73 10.88
N ILE A 226 -24.50 1.16 9.80
CA ILE A 226 -25.11 1.15 8.46
C ILE A 226 -26.42 0.36 8.49
N ILE A 227 -26.45 -0.82 9.11
CA ILE A 227 -27.65 -1.67 9.26
C ILE A 227 -28.71 -0.95 10.10
N ARG A 228 -28.33 -0.34 11.23
CA ARG A 228 -29.27 0.46 12.05
C ARG A 228 -29.83 1.66 11.28
N ARG A 229 -29.01 2.30 10.45
CA ARG A 229 -29.44 3.46 9.65
C ARG A 229 -30.34 3.02 8.50
N ALA A 230 -30.03 1.92 7.80
CA ALA A 230 -30.85 1.33 6.76
C ALA A 230 -32.23 0.88 7.27
N LYS A 231 -32.27 0.28 8.47
CA LYS A 231 -33.52 -0.14 9.13
C LYS A 231 -34.40 1.04 9.54
N ARG A 232 -33.80 2.18 9.90
CA ARG A 232 -34.52 3.45 10.19
C ARG A 232 -35.15 4.08 8.93
N PHE A 233 -34.64 3.74 7.75
CA PHE A 233 -35.19 4.18 6.46
C PHE A 233 -36.06 3.09 5.78
N GLY A 234 -36.48 2.04 6.49
CA GLY A 234 -37.39 1.02 5.95
C GLY A 234 -36.79 0.15 4.82
N VAL A 235 -35.46 0.17 4.65
CA VAL A 235 -34.79 -0.67 3.66
C VAL A 235 -34.64 -2.08 4.23
N ASN A 236 -35.17 -3.08 3.53
CA ASN A 236 -35.10 -4.47 3.94
C ASN A 236 -33.66 -4.99 3.80
N VAL A 237 -32.92 -4.97 4.91
CA VAL A 237 -31.49 -5.31 4.97
C VAL A 237 -31.21 -6.80 4.69
N LEU A 238 -32.26 -7.64 4.65
CA LEU A 238 -32.15 -9.06 4.35
C LEU A 238 -31.63 -9.37 2.94
N MET A 239 -31.78 -8.43 1.99
CA MET A 239 -31.22 -8.53 0.63
C MET A 239 -29.72 -8.20 0.54
N LEU A 240 -29.11 -7.73 1.65
CA LEU A 240 -27.71 -7.30 1.67
C LEU A 240 -26.74 -8.37 2.23
N ILE A 241 -27.26 -9.55 2.60
CA ILE A 241 -26.50 -10.65 3.24
C ILE A 241 -26.38 -11.88 2.30
N ILE A 242 -26.89 -11.79 1.07
CA ILE A 242 -26.65 -12.77 0.00
C ILE A 242 -25.64 -12.15 -0.97
#